data_AF-A0A9P6IA57-F1
#
_entry.id   AF-A0A9P6IA57-F1
#
_cell.length_a   1.000
_cell.length_b   1.000
_cell.length_c   1.000
_cell.angle_alpha   90.00
_cell.angle_beta   90.00
_cell.angle_gamma   90.00
#
_symmetry.space_group_name_H-M   'P 1'
#
loop_
_entity.id
_entity.type
_entity.pdbx_description
1 polymer ?
#
loop_
_entity_poly.entity_id
_entity_poly.type
_entity_poly.pdbx_seq_one_letter_code
_entity_poly.pdbx_strand_id
1 'polypeptide(L)'
;MEAAQSATLLPPIFSLDEYDFGPVFPDEDLLLGDAMPRDAPILRSLCQDWPEVRVSKHSDHHPSEQPHHQVPLFSLQDMRFFQHFMLQCYPHQPLGNENIWTHEIPCLSQSHEFLMHAILGMAACDLMNTDPSLLAFAMAHRVKAIKAIKKSLADLPKTGTTTEHANALVATCFALTFQSVTFEDGMAEFMTFIRGILIVGAQMMCKGIKPVFVNMFDEDSKAILEPKMANLPLVKTEWADSAVEAIGGLRHLCRHEVEIEYYEFIYEMASKLHTSSWEAYRAISKHYGWWIQMPHEKFQRVIDMSNQTMILLATHWIAVQQIMVSITRVEHECREKAPQQESPVDVGMLRWLKYSNKQIDHEHLIYNQWPLWVEDRLDYDVSFFGKRWSPWS
;
A
#
# COMPACT_ATOMS: atom_id res chain seq x y z
N MET A 1 -50.16 -12.40 24.33
CA MET A 1 -49.52 -11.07 24.44
C MET A 1 -48.44 -11.22 25.50
N GLU A 2 -47.15 -11.08 25.26
CA GLU A 2 -46.42 -10.55 24.10
C GLU A 2 -44.99 -11.11 24.19
N ALA A 3 -44.37 -11.23 23.03
CA ALA A 3 -43.22 -12.10 22.77
C ALA A 3 -41.89 -11.50 23.25
N ALA A 4 -41.06 -12.33 23.89
CA ALA A 4 -39.63 -12.11 24.00
C ALA A 4 -38.98 -12.47 22.65
N GLN A 5 -38.55 -11.46 21.88
CA GLN A 5 -37.72 -11.68 20.70
C GLN A 5 -36.26 -11.85 21.13
N SER A 6 -35.83 -13.11 21.10
CA SER A 6 -34.44 -13.53 21.02
C SER A 6 -33.79 -12.84 19.81
N ALA A 7 -32.87 -11.92 20.05
CA ALA A 7 -31.99 -11.40 19.00
C ALA A 7 -31.02 -12.53 18.60
N THR A 8 -31.40 -13.28 17.58
CA THR A 8 -30.53 -14.22 16.90
C THR A 8 -29.39 -13.41 16.27
N LEU A 9 -28.21 -13.46 16.87
CA LEU A 9 -26.98 -12.99 16.25
C LEU A 9 -26.83 -13.75 14.92
N LEU A 10 -26.96 -13.03 13.81
CA LEU A 10 -26.58 -13.57 12.50
C LEU A 10 -25.09 -13.96 12.57
N PRO A 11 -24.71 -15.16 12.11
CA PRO A 11 -23.30 -15.50 12.00
C PRO A 11 -22.61 -14.52 11.02
N PRO A 12 -21.31 -14.23 11.20
CA PRO A 12 -20.57 -13.44 10.24
C PRO A 12 -20.70 -14.10 8.85
N ILE A 13 -21.05 -13.31 7.85
CA ILE A 13 -21.36 -13.82 6.49
C ILE A 13 -20.10 -14.37 5.80
N PHE A 14 -18.89 -14.18 6.34
CA PHE A 14 -17.67 -14.78 5.81
C PHE A 14 -16.67 -15.10 6.94
N SER A 15 -16.15 -16.33 6.97
CA SER A 15 -15.06 -16.73 7.88
C SER A 15 -13.73 -16.23 7.30
N LEU A 16 -12.88 -15.64 8.15
CA LEU A 16 -11.50 -15.27 7.80
C LEU A 16 -10.67 -16.47 7.29
N ASP A 17 -11.11 -17.70 7.57
CA ASP A 17 -10.48 -18.94 7.05
C ASP A 17 -10.61 -19.12 5.52
N GLU A 18 -11.57 -18.46 4.85
CA GLU A 18 -11.68 -18.49 3.37
C GLU A 18 -10.70 -17.55 2.65
N TYR A 19 -9.95 -16.74 3.42
CA TYR A 19 -8.97 -15.76 2.93
C TYR A 19 -7.51 -16.20 3.14
N ASP A 20 -7.25 -17.44 3.61
CA ASP A 20 -5.88 -17.96 3.62
C ASP A 20 -5.44 -18.36 2.22
N PHE A 21 -4.97 -17.35 1.51
CA PHE A 21 -4.53 -17.46 0.13
C PHE A 21 -3.10 -18.04 0.03
N GLY A 22 -2.37 -18.22 1.14
CA GLY A 22 -0.91 -18.39 1.12
C GLY A 22 -0.19 -17.16 0.52
N PRO A 23 1.16 -17.16 0.46
CA PRO A 23 1.91 -15.98 0.02
C PRO A 23 1.53 -15.56 -1.42
N VAL A 24 1.30 -14.26 -1.62
CA VAL A 24 0.91 -13.71 -2.94
C VAL A 24 2.04 -13.84 -3.95
N PHE A 25 3.27 -13.67 -3.48
CA PHE A 25 4.49 -13.84 -4.26
C PHE A 25 5.16 -15.14 -3.82
N PRO A 26 5.55 -16.03 -4.77
CA PRO A 26 6.38 -17.19 -4.44
C PRO A 26 7.74 -16.74 -3.87
N ASP A 27 8.48 -17.68 -3.29
CA ASP A 27 9.79 -17.44 -2.67
C ASP A 27 10.70 -16.59 -3.59
N GLU A 28 11.45 -15.65 -3.01
CA GLU A 28 12.26 -14.68 -3.76
C GLU A 28 13.26 -15.39 -4.68
N ASP A 29 13.77 -16.54 -4.24
CA ASP A 29 14.64 -17.43 -5.00
C ASP A 29 13.97 -17.95 -6.29
N LEU A 30 12.66 -18.16 -6.27
CA LEU A 30 11.87 -18.63 -7.43
C LEU A 30 11.58 -17.50 -8.44
N LEU A 31 11.54 -16.25 -7.96
CA LEU A 31 11.30 -15.06 -8.76
C LEU A 31 12.60 -14.47 -9.34
N LEU A 32 13.70 -14.50 -8.58
CA LEU A 32 14.97 -13.91 -8.96
C LEU A 32 15.90 -14.89 -9.69
N GLY A 33 15.69 -16.21 -9.53
CA GLY A 33 16.49 -17.26 -10.16
C GLY A 33 17.95 -17.28 -9.71
N ASP A 34 18.77 -18.18 -10.28
CA ASP A 34 20.21 -18.35 -9.99
C ASP A 34 21.10 -17.13 -10.39
N ALA A 35 20.50 -16.02 -10.81
CA ALA A 35 21.20 -14.88 -11.40
C ALA A 35 21.76 -13.87 -10.37
N MET A 36 21.49 -14.03 -9.07
CA MET A 36 21.93 -13.10 -8.02
C MET A 36 22.81 -13.80 -6.97
N PRO A 37 24.06 -13.32 -6.72
CA PRO A 37 24.86 -13.79 -5.61
C PRO A 37 24.20 -13.42 -4.27
N ARG A 38 24.04 -14.41 -3.38
CA ARG A 38 23.36 -14.28 -2.07
C ARG A 38 23.98 -13.24 -1.13
N ASP A 39 25.20 -12.78 -1.39
CA ASP A 39 25.99 -11.89 -0.52
C ASP A 39 26.37 -10.53 -1.16
N ALA A 40 25.76 -10.15 -2.28
CA ALA A 40 26.14 -8.89 -2.94
C ALA A 40 25.33 -7.70 -2.39
N PRO A 41 25.97 -6.59 -1.95
CA PRO A 41 25.29 -5.40 -1.43
C PRO A 41 24.70 -4.57 -2.58
N ILE A 42 23.73 -5.14 -3.28
CA ILE A 42 23.26 -4.65 -4.58
C ILE A 42 22.30 -3.46 -4.43
N LEU A 43 21.68 -3.26 -3.26
CA LEU A 43 20.67 -2.19 -3.07
C LEU A 43 21.26 -0.79 -2.86
N ARG A 44 22.59 -0.65 -2.68
CA ARG A 44 23.26 0.67 -2.55
C ARG A 44 23.90 1.19 -3.84
N SER A 45 24.05 0.39 -4.90
CA SER A 45 24.73 0.80 -6.14
C SER A 45 23.80 0.87 -7.37
N LEU A 46 22.49 0.68 -7.20
CA LEU A 46 21.52 0.57 -8.31
C LEU A 46 21.09 1.92 -8.94
N CYS A 47 21.74 3.03 -8.62
CA CYS A 47 21.42 4.37 -9.16
C CYS A 47 22.40 4.92 -10.22
N GLN A 48 23.35 4.13 -10.72
CA GLN A 48 24.34 4.66 -11.67
C GLN A 48 24.32 3.88 -13.00
N ASP A 49 23.83 4.58 -14.02
CA ASP A 49 24.01 4.38 -15.46
C ASP A 49 23.05 3.42 -16.21
N TRP A 50 22.13 4.03 -16.98
CA TRP A 50 21.39 3.37 -18.07
C TRP A 50 21.76 4.01 -19.42
N PRO A 51 22.28 3.27 -20.42
CA PRO A 51 22.42 3.79 -21.77
C PRO A 51 21.13 3.64 -22.59
N GLU A 52 20.77 4.68 -23.33
CA GLU A 52 19.64 4.71 -24.26
C GLU A 52 19.82 3.72 -25.42
N VAL A 53 18.83 2.85 -25.65
CA VAL A 53 18.72 2.07 -26.90
C VAL A 53 17.34 2.29 -27.52
N ARG A 54 17.34 2.70 -28.80
CA ARG A 54 16.16 2.95 -29.63
C ARG A 54 15.52 1.64 -30.09
N VAL A 55 14.19 1.57 -30.05
CA VAL A 55 13.40 0.46 -30.61
C VAL A 55 12.73 0.89 -31.92
N SER A 56 12.92 0.11 -32.97
CA SER A 56 12.26 0.21 -34.27
C SER A 56 10.89 -0.47 -34.27
N LYS A 57 9.89 0.15 -34.91
CA LYS A 57 8.54 -0.39 -35.11
C LYS A 57 8.48 -1.36 -36.29
N HIS A 58 7.77 -2.47 -36.14
CA HIS A 58 7.05 -3.12 -37.24
C HIS A 58 5.66 -3.57 -36.77
N SER A 59 4.66 -3.11 -37.51
CA SER A 59 3.24 -3.48 -37.46
C SER A 59 2.98 -4.69 -38.36
N ASP A 60 1.97 -5.50 -38.05
CA ASP A 60 1.13 -6.16 -39.07
C ASP A 60 -0.28 -6.47 -38.53
N HIS A 61 -1.28 -6.27 -39.39
CA HIS A 61 -2.71 -6.45 -39.18
C HIS A 61 -3.19 -7.81 -39.71
N HIS A 62 -4.23 -8.40 -39.10
CA HIS A 62 -5.26 -9.21 -39.79
C HIS A 62 -6.52 -9.43 -38.90
N PRO A 63 -7.67 -9.91 -39.43
CA PRO A 63 -8.95 -9.22 -39.33
C PRO A 63 -10.04 -9.91 -38.47
N SER A 64 -11.12 -9.14 -38.30
CA SER A 64 -12.35 -9.31 -37.51
C SER A 64 -13.14 -10.63 -37.63
N GLU A 65 -13.51 -11.20 -36.48
CA GLU A 65 -14.58 -12.21 -36.30
C GLU A 65 -15.92 -11.56 -35.86
N GLN A 66 -17.05 -12.17 -36.27
CA GLN A 66 -18.42 -11.72 -35.99
C GLN A 66 -18.88 -12.04 -34.55
N PRO A 67 -19.77 -11.21 -33.96
CA PRO A 67 -20.13 -11.33 -32.55
C PRO A 67 -21.17 -12.44 -32.34
N HIS A 68 -20.73 -13.57 -31.79
CA HIS A 68 -21.62 -14.40 -30.99
C HIS A 68 -22.16 -13.56 -29.82
N HIS A 69 -23.41 -13.77 -29.41
CA HIS A 69 -23.97 -13.19 -28.18
C HIS A 69 -23.19 -13.72 -26.96
N GLN A 70 -21.99 -13.18 -26.76
CA GLN A 70 -21.20 -13.34 -25.57
C GLN A 70 -21.85 -12.45 -24.52
N VAL A 71 -22.22 -13.04 -23.38
CA VAL A 71 -22.49 -12.25 -22.18
C VAL A 71 -21.28 -11.33 -22.02
N PRO A 72 -21.47 -10.00 -21.94
CA PRO A 72 -20.34 -9.09 -21.86
C PRO A 72 -19.51 -9.47 -20.62
N LEU A 73 -18.20 -9.63 -20.83
CA LEU A 73 -17.25 -10.00 -19.77
C LEU A 73 -17.33 -9.04 -18.56
N PHE A 74 -17.75 -7.80 -18.82
CA PHE A 74 -17.94 -6.73 -17.85
C PHE A 74 -19.33 -6.11 -17.96
N SER A 75 -19.90 -5.74 -16.82
CA SER A 75 -21.23 -5.17 -16.66
C SER A 75 -21.25 -3.64 -16.82
N LEU A 76 -22.44 -3.04 -16.87
CA LEU A 76 -22.60 -1.57 -16.82
C LEU A 76 -22.05 -0.98 -15.51
N GLN A 77 -22.14 -1.73 -14.41
CA GLN A 77 -21.56 -1.34 -13.13
C GLN A 77 -20.02 -1.28 -13.22
N ASP A 78 -19.41 -2.22 -13.94
CA ASP A 78 -17.97 -2.21 -14.18
C ASP A 78 -17.55 -1.03 -15.07
N MET A 79 -18.38 -0.65 -16.05
CA MET A 79 -18.15 0.56 -16.84
C MET A 79 -18.21 1.84 -15.97
N ARG A 80 -19.13 1.90 -15.00
CA ARG A 80 -19.20 2.99 -14.01
C ARG A 80 -17.93 3.05 -13.16
N PHE A 81 -17.45 1.90 -12.68
CA PHE A 81 -16.19 1.83 -11.92
C PHE A 81 -15.00 2.28 -12.76
N PHE A 82 -14.89 1.80 -14.00
CA PHE A 82 -13.81 2.18 -14.91
C PHE A 82 -13.81 3.68 -15.22
N GLN A 83 -14.99 4.27 -15.46
CA GLN A 83 -15.14 5.72 -15.62
C GLN A 83 -14.73 6.47 -14.36
N HIS A 84 -15.16 6.01 -13.18
CA HIS A 84 -14.82 6.63 -11.89
C HIS A 84 -13.31 6.59 -11.63
N PHE A 85 -12.65 5.48 -11.94
CA PHE A 85 -11.18 5.37 -11.88
C PHE A 85 -10.47 6.42 -12.73
N MET A 86 -10.83 6.55 -14.01
CA MET A 86 -10.16 7.49 -14.92
C MET A 86 -10.39 8.96 -14.55
N LEU A 87 -11.48 9.29 -13.86
CA LEU A 87 -11.89 10.67 -13.65
C LEU A 87 -11.73 11.16 -12.20
N GLN A 88 -11.80 10.28 -11.21
CA GLN A 88 -11.96 10.67 -9.80
C GLN A 88 -11.00 10.00 -8.84
N CYS A 89 -10.76 8.68 -8.96
CA CYS A 89 -10.02 7.93 -7.92
C CYS A 89 -8.69 7.33 -8.38
N TYR A 90 -8.03 7.95 -9.36
CA TYR A 90 -6.69 7.55 -9.75
C TYR A 90 -5.67 7.94 -8.66
N PRO A 91 -4.65 7.11 -8.39
CA PRO A 91 -3.69 7.41 -7.33
C PRO A 91 -2.78 8.61 -7.61
N HIS A 92 -2.36 9.30 -6.54
CA HIS A 92 -1.35 10.36 -6.59
C HIS A 92 0.10 9.84 -6.53
N GLN A 93 0.29 8.56 -6.19
CA GLN A 93 1.60 7.91 -6.16
C GLN A 93 1.74 6.89 -7.30
N PRO A 94 2.95 6.71 -7.89
CA PRO A 94 4.16 7.50 -7.63
C PRO A 94 4.03 8.95 -8.12
N LEU A 95 4.67 9.90 -7.43
CA LEU A 95 4.57 11.34 -7.77
C LEU A 95 4.89 11.63 -9.25
N GLY A 96 4.04 12.44 -9.90
CA GLY A 96 4.19 12.86 -11.30
C GLY A 96 3.70 11.84 -12.34
N ASN A 97 2.92 10.84 -11.92
CA ASN A 97 2.42 9.77 -12.79
C ASN A 97 0.91 9.82 -13.05
N GLU A 98 0.25 10.95 -12.83
CA GLU A 98 -1.20 11.10 -12.98
C GLU A 98 -1.65 10.79 -14.42
N ASN A 99 -0.87 11.17 -15.43
CA ASN A 99 -1.15 10.83 -16.83
C ASN A 99 -1.01 9.32 -17.10
N ILE A 100 -0.07 8.65 -16.43
CA ILE A 100 0.11 7.21 -16.57
C ILE A 100 -1.10 6.49 -15.98
N TRP A 101 -1.56 6.92 -14.80
CA TRP A 101 -2.77 6.38 -14.19
C TRP A 101 -4.05 6.60 -14.99
N THR A 102 -4.18 7.75 -15.65
CA THR A 102 -5.41 8.13 -16.39
C THR A 102 -5.41 7.73 -17.86
N HIS A 103 -4.26 7.35 -18.43
CA HIS A 103 -4.15 6.94 -19.84
C HIS A 103 -3.49 5.57 -20.03
N GLU A 104 -2.24 5.40 -19.60
CA GLU A 104 -1.46 4.18 -19.88
C GLU A 104 -2.01 2.95 -19.13
N ILE A 105 -2.37 3.10 -17.85
CA ILE A 105 -2.91 2.00 -17.03
C ILE A 105 -4.27 1.50 -17.56
N PRO A 106 -5.25 2.37 -17.90
CA PRO A 106 -6.47 1.96 -18.60
C PRO A 106 -6.20 1.17 -19.88
N CYS A 107 -5.25 1.59 -20.70
CA CYS A 107 -4.86 0.88 -21.93
C CYS A 107 -4.26 -0.51 -21.62
N LEU A 108 -3.32 -0.60 -20.67
CA LEU A 108 -2.72 -1.87 -20.25
C LEU A 108 -3.76 -2.85 -19.68
N SER A 109 -4.77 -2.34 -18.98
CA SER A 109 -5.82 -3.16 -18.36
C SER A 109 -6.65 -3.94 -19.39
N GLN A 110 -6.73 -3.46 -20.63
CA GLN A 110 -7.50 -4.13 -21.69
C GLN A 110 -6.98 -5.55 -22.00
N SER A 111 -5.67 -5.76 -21.91
CA SER A 111 -5.01 -7.04 -22.19
C SER A 111 -4.60 -7.82 -20.94
N HIS A 112 -4.79 -7.25 -19.74
CA HIS A 112 -4.36 -7.83 -18.48
C HIS A 112 -5.52 -7.88 -17.47
N GLU A 113 -6.22 -9.02 -17.42
CA GLU A 113 -7.41 -9.22 -16.59
C GLU A 113 -7.18 -8.89 -15.10
N PHE A 114 -6.01 -9.25 -14.57
CA PHE A 114 -5.66 -8.96 -13.18
C PHE A 114 -5.61 -7.44 -12.90
N LEU A 115 -5.11 -6.64 -13.85
CA LEU A 115 -5.04 -5.19 -13.74
C LEU A 115 -6.42 -4.57 -13.89
N MET A 116 -7.23 -5.04 -14.85
CA MET A 116 -8.62 -4.59 -15.01
C MET A 116 -9.41 -4.79 -13.72
N HIS A 117 -9.34 -5.98 -13.12
CA HIS A 117 -10.01 -6.22 -11.85
C HIS A 117 -9.45 -5.37 -10.71
N ALA A 118 -8.14 -5.09 -10.66
CA ALA A 118 -7.60 -4.23 -9.62
C ALA A 118 -8.07 -2.77 -9.73
N ILE A 119 -8.12 -2.17 -10.93
CA ILE A 119 -8.61 -0.79 -11.07
C ILE A 119 -10.13 -0.68 -10.85
N LEU A 120 -10.91 -1.71 -11.21
CA LEU A 120 -12.35 -1.77 -10.90
C LEU A 120 -12.60 -1.92 -9.40
N GLY A 121 -11.85 -2.81 -8.73
CA GLY A 121 -11.93 -2.98 -7.28
C GLY A 121 -11.54 -1.70 -6.53
N MET A 122 -10.56 -0.97 -7.05
CA MET A 122 -10.16 0.34 -6.54
C MET A 122 -11.30 1.37 -6.62
N ALA A 123 -11.92 1.52 -7.78
CA ALA A 123 -13.03 2.45 -7.95
C ALA A 123 -14.25 2.07 -7.10
N ALA A 124 -14.52 0.78 -6.93
CA ALA A 124 -15.54 0.31 -6.01
C ALA A 124 -15.20 0.69 -4.56
N CYS A 125 -13.94 0.55 -4.12
CA CYS A 125 -13.50 0.94 -2.77
C CYS A 125 -13.70 2.44 -2.51
N ASP A 126 -13.36 3.31 -3.46
CA ASP A 126 -13.56 4.75 -3.28
C ASP A 126 -15.06 5.13 -3.27
N LEU A 127 -15.86 4.54 -4.14
CA LEU A 127 -17.31 4.78 -4.18
C LEU A 127 -18.05 4.28 -2.93
N MET A 128 -17.51 3.30 -2.21
CA MET A 128 -18.09 2.82 -0.94
C MET A 128 -18.25 3.92 0.11
N ASN A 129 -17.47 5.00 0.02
CA ASN A 129 -17.64 6.18 0.88
C ASN A 129 -19.03 6.83 0.74
N THR A 130 -19.66 6.69 -0.42
CA THR A 130 -21.00 7.21 -0.71
C THR A 130 -22.06 6.13 -0.86
N ASP A 131 -21.64 4.92 -1.24
CA ASP A 131 -22.53 3.77 -1.46
C ASP A 131 -21.91 2.49 -0.86
N PRO A 132 -22.13 2.25 0.46
CA PRO A 132 -21.59 1.08 1.15
C PRO A 132 -22.04 -0.27 0.57
N SER A 133 -23.11 -0.30 -0.24
CA SER A 133 -23.59 -1.54 -0.87
C SER A 133 -22.59 -2.12 -1.89
N LEU A 134 -21.62 -1.31 -2.32
CA LEU A 134 -20.58 -1.69 -3.29
C LEU A 134 -19.47 -2.58 -2.69
N LEU A 135 -19.49 -2.85 -1.38
CA LEU A 135 -18.51 -3.71 -0.71
C LEU A 135 -18.36 -5.07 -1.40
N ALA A 136 -19.47 -5.70 -1.79
CA ALA A 136 -19.44 -7.00 -2.46
C ALA A 136 -18.71 -6.93 -3.83
N PHE A 137 -18.86 -5.83 -4.56
CA PHE A 137 -18.17 -5.61 -5.84
C PHE A 137 -16.67 -5.36 -5.63
N ALA A 138 -16.31 -4.51 -4.66
CA ALA A 138 -14.92 -4.25 -4.29
C ALA A 138 -14.19 -5.55 -3.94
N MET A 139 -14.81 -6.38 -3.08
CA MET A 139 -14.30 -7.70 -2.70
C MET A 139 -14.19 -8.66 -3.88
N ALA A 140 -15.24 -8.77 -4.70
CA ALA A 140 -15.24 -9.67 -5.85
C ALA A 140 -14.11 -9.34 -6.82
N HIS A 141 -13.91 -8.06 -7.14
CA HIS A 141 -12.83 -7.62 -8.02
C HIS A 141 -11.45 -7.81 -7.41
N ARG A 142 -11.27 -7.47 -6.12
CA ARG A 142 -10.02 -7.69 -5.39
C ARG A 142 -9.60 -9.16 -5.44
N VAL A 143 -10.52 -10.08 -5.11
CA VAL A 143 -10.24 -11.52 -5.12
C VAL A 143 -9.89 -12.02 -6.52
N LYS A 144 -10.61 -11.55 -7.56
CA LYS A 144 -10.29 -11.91 -8.95
C LYS A 144 -8.89 -11.41 -9.35
N ALA A 145 -8.54 -10.18 -8.99
CA ALA A 145 -7.22 -9.62 -9.26
C ALA A 145 -6.11 -10.44 -8.58
N ILE A 146 -6.23 -10.74 -7.29
CA ILE A 146 -5.23 -11.53 -6.55
C ILE A 146 -5.08 -12.94 -7.13
N LYS A 147 -6.19 -13.63 -7.41
CA LYS A 147 -6.16 -14.96 -8.05
C LYS A 147 -5.49 -14.92 -9.42
N ALA A 148 -5.79 -13.90 -10.23
CA ALA A 148 -5.21 -13.74 -11.55
C ALA A 148 -3.71 -13.39 -11.49
N ILE A 149 -3.25 -12.56 -10.55
CA ILE A 149 -1.81 -12.33 -10.31
C ILE A 149 -1.11 -13.62 -9.93
N LYS A 150 -1.67 -14.40 -8.99
CA LYS A 150 -1.06 -15.68 -8.56
C LYS A 150 -0.88 -16.64 -9.71
N LYS A 151 -1.92 -16.81 -10.53
CA LYS A 151 -1.85 -17.62 -11.74
C LYS A 151 -0.78 -17.09 -12.71
N SER A 152 -0.78 -15.77 -12.93
CA SER A 152 0.19 -15.08 -13.77
C SER A 152 1.64 -15.33 -13.32
N LEU A 153 1.91 -15.19 -12.03
CA LEU A 153 3.24 -15.42 -11.45
C LEU A 153 3.66 -16.89 -11.53
N ALA A 154 2.73 -17.84 -11.36
CA ALA A 154 3.01 -19.26 -11.49
C ALA A 154 3.33 -19.68 -12.94
N ASP A 155 2.78 -18.97 -13.93
CA ASP A 155 3.00 -19.24 -15.35
C ASP A 155 4.23 -18.49 -15.93
N LEU A 156 4.77 -17.49 -15.21
CA LEU A 156 5.96 -16.72 -15.61
C LEU A 156 7.17 -17.56 -16.07
N PRO A 157 7.55 -18.66 -15.38
CA PRO A 157 8.69 -19.47 -15.82
C PRO A 157 8.52 -20.08 -17.22
N LYS A 158 7.26 -20.25 -17.68
CA LYS A 158 6.93 -20.85 -18.97
C LYS A 158 6.77 -19.81 -20.08
N THR A 159 6.15 -18.68 -19.77
CA THR A 159 5.77 -17.67 -20.77
C THR A 159 6.81 -16.56 -20.91
N GLY A 160 7.74 -16.45 -19.96
CA GLY A 160 8.62 -15.29 -19.84
C GLY A 160 7.87 -14.04 -19.37
N THR A 161 8.58 -12.92 -19.31
CA THR A 161 8.05 -11.63 -18.84
C THR A 161 8.19 -10.60 -19.96
N THR A 162 7.08 -10.11 -20.50
CA THR A 162 7.09 -8.98 -21.44
C THR A 162 7.10 -7.64 -20.70
N THR A 163 7.45 -6.57 -21.41
CA THR A 163 7.41 -5.21 -20.86
C THR A 163 6.01 -4.82 -20.37
N GLU A 164 4.98 -5.07 -21.17
CA GLU A 164 3.59 -4.75 -20.80
C GLU A 164 3.16 -5.55 -19.57
N HIS A 165 3.51 -6.85 -19.53
CA HIS A 165 3.15 -7.72 -18.42
C HIS A 165 3.78 -7.27 -17.09
N ALA A 166 5.07 -6.95 -17.10
CA ALA A 166 5.76 -6.47 -15.89
C ALA A 166 5.18 -5.14 -15.40
N ASN A 167 4.91 -4.20 -16.32
CA ASN A 167 4.29 -2.93 -15.98
C ASN A 167 2.86 -3.11 -15.45
N ALA A 168 2.09 -4.02 -16.03
CA ALA A 168 0.77 -4.37 -15.54
C ALA A 168 0.84 -4.96 -14.12
N LEU A 169 1.80 -5.85 -13.84
CA LEU A 169 2.00 -6.40 -12.49
C LEU A 169 2.32 -5.31 -11.47
N VAL A 170 3.22 -4.38 -11.79
CA VAL A 170 3.54 -3.22 -10.93
C VAL A 170 2.29 -2.37 -10.67
N ALA A 171 1.56 -1.98 -11.72
CA ALA A 171 0.34 -1.17 -11.59
C ALA A 171 -0.73 -1.88 -10.74
N THR A 172 -0.82 -3.21 -10.87
CA THR A 172 -1.76 -4.02 -10.09
C THR A 172 -1.36 -4.08 -8.61
N CYS A 173 -0.06 -4.19 -8.31
CA CYS A 173 0.43 -4.16 -6.93
C CYS A 173 0.19 -2.80 -6.28
N PHE A 174 0.42 -1.69 -7.00
CA PHE A 174 0.00 -0.37 -6.54
C PHE A 174 -1.51 -0.33 -6.28
N ALA A 175 -2.32 -0.80 -7.23
CA ALA A 175 -3.76 -0.76 -7.10
C ALA A 175 -4.29 -1.53 -5.88
N LEU A 176 -3.73 -2.72 -5.63
CA LEU A 176 -4.06 -3.53 -4.46
C LEU A 176 -3.51 -2.94 -3.16
N THR A 177 -2.35 -2.27 -3.19
CA THR A 177 -1.79 -1.52 -2.06
C THR A 177 -2.80 -0.49 -1.58
N PHE A 178 -3.27 0.39 -2.47
CA PHE A 178 -4.23 1.41 -2.06
C PHE A 178 -5.55 0.79 -1.60
N GLN A 179 -6.05 -0.26 -2.25
CA GLN A 179 -7.29 -0.92 -1.79
C GLN A 179 -7.15 -1.45 -0.36
N SER A 180 -5.95 -1.86 0.05
CA SER A 180 -5.69 -2.41 1.39
C SER A 180 -5.96 -1.38 2.50
N VAL A 181 -5.87 -0.07 2.21
CA VAL A 181 -6.18 0.97 3.20
C VAL A 181 -7.67 1.08 3.52
N THR A 182 -8.54 0.53 2.66
CA THR A 182 -10.00 0.51 2.84
C THR A 182 -10.46 -0.53 3.88
N PHE A 183 -9.66 -1.56 4.14
CA PHE A 183 -10.03 -2.68 5.02
C PHE A 183 -9.37 -2.57 6.40
N GLU A 184 -10.06 -3.03 7.44
CA GLU A 184 -9.62 -2.87 8.85
C GLU A 184 -8.35 -3.67 9.16
N ASP A 185 -8.20 -4.84 8.54
CA ASP A 185 -7.10 -5.79 8.66
C ASP A 185 -6.10 -5.72 7.50
N GLY A 186 -6.22 -4.70 6.64
CA GLY A 186 -5.45 -4.60 5.39
C GLY A 186 -3.96 -4.23 5.53
N MET A 187 -3.44 -4.02 6.74
CA MET A 187 -2.04 -3.59 6.95
C MET A 187 -1.03 -4.62 6.39
N ALA A 188 -1.22 -5.90 6.67
CA ALA A 188 -0.32 -6.96 6.19
C ALA A 188 -0.34 -7.06 4.66
N GLU A 189 -1.52 -6.94 4.05
CA GLU A 189 -1.68 -6.92 2.60
C GLU A 189 -1.01 -5.69 1.98
N PHE A 190 -1.20 -4.50 2.58
CA PHE A 190 -0.55 -3.26 2.16
C PHE A 190 0.97 -3.42 2.07
N MET A 191 1.59 -3.91 3.15
CA MET A 191 3.04 -4.14 3.17
C MET A 191 3.47 -5.19 2.12
N THR A 192 2.68 -6.26 1.97
CA THR A 192 2.98 -7.33 0.99
C THR A 192 2.95 -6.80 -0.45
N PHE A 193 1.97 -5.97 -0.81
CA PHE A 193 1.86 -5.44 -2.16
C PHE A 193 2.93 -4.38 -2.45
N ILE A 194 3.31 -3.54 -1.49
CA ILE A 194 4.44 -2.62 -1.66
C ILE A 194 5.73 -3.40 -1.90
N ARG A 195 5.97 -4.47 -1.15
CA ARG A 195 7.11 -5.35 -1.39
C ARG A 195 7.05 -5.98 -2.78
N GLY A 196 5.87 -6.39 -3.22
CA GLY A 196 5.62 -6.89 -4.58
C GLY A 196 6.04 -5.90 -5.68
N ILE A 197 5.77 -4.60 -5.51
CA ILE A 197 6.21 -3.55 -6.44
C ILE A 197 7.72 -3.56 -6.59
N LEU A 198 8.46 -3.63 -5.48
CA LEU A 198 9.92 -3.63 -5.52
C LEU A 198 10.49 -4.93 -6.10
N ILE A 199 9.93 -6.09 -5.78
CA ILE A 199 10.36 -7.38 -6.34
C ILE A 199 10.20 -7.38 -7.86
N VAL A 200 9.03 -7.00 -8.38
CA VAL A 200 8.80 -6.93 -9.82
C VAL A 200 9.68 -5.87 -10.47
N GLY A 201 9.86 -4.72 -9.82
CA GLY A 201 10.79 -3.67 -10.28
C GLY A 201 12.24 -4.15 -10.40
N ALA A 202 12.74 -4.89 -9.41
CA ALA A 202 14.08 -5.47 -9.45
C ALA A 202 14.23 -6.50 -10.58
N GLN A 203 13.22 -7.34 -10.81
CA GLN A 203 13.19 -8.25 -11.95
C GLN A 203 13.22 -7.51 -13.30
N MET A 204 12.46 -6.41 -13.41
CA MET A 204 12.46 -5.57 -14.60
C MET A 204 13.85 -5.03 -14.90
N MET A 205 14.55 -4.52 -13.88
CA MET A 205 15.94 -4.04 -14.02
C MET A 205 16.87 -5.15 -14.47
N CYS A 206 16.83 -6.33 -13.84
CA CYS A 206 17.66 -7.48 -14.22
C CYS A 206 17.42 -7.93 -15.68
N LYS A 207 16.21 -7.72 -16.20
CA LYS A 207 15.82 -8.07 -17.58
C LYS A 207 15.93 -6.91 -18.58
N GLY A 208 16.40 -5.72 -18.15
CA GLY A 208 16.46 -4.55 -19.02
C GLY A 208 15.09 -3.99 -19.43
N ILE A 209 14.03 -4.31 -18.69
CA ILE A 209 12.65 -3.86 -18.96
C ILE A 209 12.46 -2.47 -18.38
N LYS A 210 12.03 -1.52 -19.22
CA LYS A 210 11.76 -0.14 -18.80
C LYS A 210 10.40 -0.04 -18.07
N PRO A 211 10.34 0.59 -16.89
CA PRO A 211 9.08 0.88 -16.24
C PRO A 211 8.31 2.01 -16.91
N VAL A 212 6.98 1.90 -16.91
CA VAL A 212 6.05 2.93 -17.38
C VAL A 212 5.95 4.06 -16.36
N PHE A 213 5.97 3.72 -15.07
CA PHE A 213 6.02 4.68 -13.99
C PHE A 213 7.42 5.28 -13.90
N VAL A 214 7.48 6.61 -13.83
CA VAL A 214 8.70 7.38 -13.55
C VAL A 214 8.81 7.63 -12.04
N ASN A 215 10.01 7.92 -11.55
CA ASN A 215 10.28 8.24 -10.14
C ASN A 215 9.84 7.16 -9.14
N MET A 216 9.75 5.89 -9.55
CA MET A 216 9.38 4.79 -8.63
C MET A 216 10.40 4.58 -7.52
N PHE A 217 11.67 4.92 -7.75
CA PHE A 217 12.79 4.67 -6.84
C PHE A 217 13.48 5.98 -6.41
N ASP A 218 12.78 6.72 -5.55
CA ASP A 218 13.23 7.63 -4.47
C ASP A 218 14.20 8.80 -4.75
N GLU A 219 15.14 8.76 -5.71
CA GLU A 219 16.13 9.84 -5.87
C GLU A 219 15.52 11.15 -6.40
N ASP A 220 14.60 11.08 -7.36
CA ASP A 220 13.96 12.27 -7.94
C ASP A 220 12.90 12.90 -7.00
N SER A 221 12.20 12.07 -6.22
CA SER A 221 11.18 12.53 -5.26
C SER A 221 11.82 13.32 -4.11
N LYS A 222 13.01 12.94 -3.65
CA LYS A 222 13.72 13.68 -2.58
C LYS A 222 14.04 15.11 -2.95
N ALA A 223 14.52 15.35 -4.17
CA ALA A 223 14.85 16.68 -4.66
C ALA A 223 13.62 17.61 -4.70
N ILE A 224 12.42 17.05 -4.91
CA ILE A 224 11.15 17.77 -4.92
C ILE A 224 10.66 18.05 -3.49
N LEU A 225 10.74 17.06 -2.61
CA LEU A 225 10.13 17.11 -1.28
C LEU A 225 10.99 17.85 -0.25
N GLU A 226 12.33 17.72 -0.31
CA GLU A 226 13.24 18.32 0.68
C GLU A 226 13.04 19.83 0.87
N PRO A 227 13.02 20.67 -0.20
CA PRO A 227 12.87 22.11 -0.03
C PRO A 227 11.51 22.51 0.58
N LYS A 228 10.48 21.70 0.34
CA LYS A 228 9.12 21.93 0.83
C LYS A 228 8.95 21.49 2.28
N MET A 229 9.60 20.39 2.68
CA MET A 229 9.51 19.84 4.04
C MET A 229 10.49 20.49 5.02
N ALA A 230 11.64 20.98 4.55
CA ALA A 230 12.68 21.57 5.41
C ALA A 230 12.19 22.81 6.18
N ASN A 231 11.22 23.54 5.63
CA ASN A 231 10.67 24.76 6.21
C ASN A 231 9.33 24.55 6.94
N LEU A 232 8.86 23.31 7.04
CA LEU A 232 7.62 23.03 7.76
C LEU A 232 7.78 23.32 9.26
N PRO A 233 6.71 23.79 9.92
CA PRO A 233 6.70 23.81 11.36
C PRO A 233 6.89 22.38 11.91
N LEU A 234 7.59 22.28 13.02
CA LEU A 234 7.68 21.04 13.76
C LEU A 234 6.30 20.66 14.30
N VAL A 235 6.08 19.36 14.48
CA VAL A 235 4.91 18.88 15.23
C VAL A 235 4.96 19.42 16.66
N LYS A 236 3.80 19.49 17.33
CA LYS A 236 3.75 19.99 18.72
C LYS A 236 4.69 19.16 19.60
N THR A 237 5.53 19.84 20.38
CA THR A 237 6.53 19.20 21.25
C THR A 237 5.91 18.15 22.17
N GLU A 238 4.74 18.44 22.75
CA GLU A 238 4.00 17.51 23.62
C GLU A 238 3.65 16.19 22.92
N TRP A 239 3.33 16.23 21.62
CA TRP A 239 3.03 15.03 20.83
C TRP A 239 4.28 14.21 20.57
N ALA A 240 5.40 14.88 20.26
CA ALA A 240 6.68 14.22 20.05
C ALA A 240 7.24 13.62 21.35
N ASP A 241 7.18 14.36 22.47
CA ASP A 241 7.60 13.88 23.80
C ASP A 241 6.82 12.60 24.18
N SER A 242 5.49 12.65 24.04
CA SER A 242 4.62 11.52 24.36
C SER A 242 4.92 10.30 23.47
N ALA A 243 5.21 10.51 22.18
CA ALA A 243 5.58 9.44 21.27
C ALA A 243 6.92 8.79 21.65
N VAL A 244 7.94 9.61 21.94
CA VAL A 244 9.27 9.12 22.36
C VAL A 244 9.19 8.34 23.67
N GLU A 245 8.45 8.85 24.66
CA GLU A 245 8.26 8.16 25.95
C GLU A 245 7.53 6.81 25.76
N ALA A 246 6.40 6.83 25.07
CA ALA A 246 5.59 5.62 24.85
C ALA A 246 6.35 4.54 24.08
N ILE A 247 6.99 4.92 22.97
CA ILE A 247 7.79 3.99 22.16
C ILE A 247 8.98 3.50 22.98
N GLY A 248 9.68 4.38 23.68
CA GLY A 248 10.79 4.03 24.57
C GLY A 248 10.41 2.94 25.58
N GLY A 249 9.18 2.99 26.08
CA GLY A 249 8.58 1.96 26.95
C GLY A 249 8.41 0.57 26.32
N LEU A 250 8.55 0.41 25.01
CA LEU A 250 8.48 -0.90 24.34
C LEU A 250 9.82 -1.65 24.31
N ARG A 251 10.95 -0.96 24.59
CA ARG A 251 12.29 -1.50 24.32
C ARG A 251 12.54 -2.86 24.98
N HIS A 252 12.10 -3.05 26.22
CA HIS A 252 12.34 -4.29 26.97
C HIS A 252 11.46 -5.46 26.53
N LEU A 253 10.39 -5.19 25.77
CA LEU A 253 9.54 -6.23 25.16
C LEU A 253 10.21 -6.82 23.92
N CYS A 254 11.00 -6.01 23.19
CA CYS A 254 11.69 -6.40 21.97
C CYS A 254 12.87 -7.33 22.28
N ARG A 255 12.71 -8.62 21.97
CA ARG A 255 13.70 -9.67 22.24
C ARG A 255 14.27 -10.26 20.97
N HIS A 256 13.45 -10.39 19.94
CA HIS A 256 13.87 -10.91 18.65
C HIS A 256 14.55 -9.80 17.83
N GLU A 257 15.49 -10.16 16.96
CA GLU A 257 16.24 -9.23 16.10
C GLU A 257 15.31 -8.28 15.33
N VAL A 258 14.31 -8.84 14.64
CA VAL A 258 13.30 -8.07 13.89
C VAL A 258 12.51 -7.09 14.76
N GLU A 259 12.16 -7.46 16.00
CA GLU A 259 11.45 -6.57 16.94
C GLU A 259 12.34 -5.40 17.36
N ILE A 260 13.62 -5.67 17.62
CA ILE A 260 14.61 -4.66 17.99
C ILE A 260 14.83 -3.69 16.83
N GLU A 261 15.01 -4.18 15.61
CA GLU A 261 15.16 -3.35 14.42
C GLU A 261 13.92 -2.48 14.20
N TYR A 262 12.70 -3.06 14.28
CA TYR A 262 11.46 -2.30 14.12
C TYR A 262 11.37 -1.18 15.17
N TYR A 263 11.62 -1.51 16.44
CA TYR A 263 11.68 -0.55 17.54
C TYR A 263 12.63 0.61 17.23
N GLU A 264 13.85 0.32 16.76
CA GLU A 264 14.86 1.34 16.48
C GLU A 264 14.39 2.31 15.39
N PHE A 265 13.73 1.82 14.33
CA PHE A 265 13.18 2.67 13.27
C PHE A 265 12.06 3.59 13.79
N ILE A 266 11.10 3.05 14.55
CA ILE A 266 9.99 3.88 15.08
C ILE A 266 10.47 4.87 16.13
N TYR A 267 11.48 4.50 16.92
CA TYR A 267 12.08 5.38 17.93
C TYR A 267 12.90 6.50 17.28
N GLU A 268 13.66 6.20 16.22
CA GLU A 268 14.36 7.22 15.41
C GLU A 268 13.32 8.20 14.83
N MET A 269 12.24 7.70 14.24
CA MET A 269 11.17 8.51 13.64
C MET A 269 10.58 9.48 14.65
N ALA A 270 10.16 9.01 15.83
CA ALA A 270 9.61 9.86 16.88
C ALA A 270 10.63 10.88 17.40
N SER A 271 11.90 10.47 17.57
CA SER A 271 12.96 11.36 18.05
C SER A 271 13.23 12.53 17.08
N LYS A 272 13.17 12.28 15.76
CA LYS A 272 13.44 13.31 14.74
C LYS A 272 12.38 14.41 14.69
N LEU A 273 11.16 14.12 15.16
CA LEU A 273 10.05 15.10 15.22
C LEU A 273 10.39 16.37 16.01
N HIS A 274 11.31 16.29 16.98
CA HIS A 274 11.78 17.45 17.73
C HIS A 274 12.70 18.39 16.96
N THR A 275 13.29 17.93 15.86
CA THR A 275 14.45 18.59 15.25
C THR A 275 14.21 18.99 13.81
N SER A 276 13.56 18.16 13.01
CA SER A 276 13.35 18.43 11.59
C SER A 276 12.25 17.56 11.01
N SER A 277 11.27 18.21 10.39
CA SER A 277 10.19 17.54 9.65
C SER A 277 10.74 16.72 8.48
N TRP A 278 11.80 17.20 7.82
CA TRP A 278 12.48 16.45 6.75
C TRP A 278 13.20 15.21 7.28
N GLU A 279 13.93 15.31 8.39
CA GLU A 279 14.58 14.13 8.98
C GLU A 279 13.59 13.09 9.45
N ALA A 280 12.46 13.53 10.03
CA ALA A 280 11.39 12.64 10.44
C ALA A 280 10.77 11.93 9.23
N TYR A 281 10.53 12.65 8.13
CA TYR A 281 10.07 12.06 6.87
C TYR A 281 11.09 11.07 6.30
N ARG A 282 12.39 11.40 6.28
CA ARG A 282 13.43 10.44 5.84
C ARG A 282 13.46 9.18 6.71
N ALA A 283 13.17 9.29 8.01
CA ALA A 283 13.05 8.12 8.87
C ALA A 283 11.86 7.22 8.47
N ILE A 284 10.75 7.79 7.97
CA ILE A 284 9.67 7.01 7.33
C ILE A 284 10.22 6.25 6.12
N SER A 285 10.88 6.93 5.18
CA SER A 285 11.42 6.29 3.97
C SER A 285 12.41 5.16 4.32
N LYS A 286 13.26 5.36 5.33
CA LYS A 286 14.16 4.30 5.84
C LYS A 286 13.40 3.10 6.39
N HIS A 287 12.36 3.33 7.18
CA HIS A 287 11.50 2.28 7.72
C HIS A 287 10.83 1.46 6.60
N TYR A 288 10.25 2.13 5.60
CA TYR A 288 9.72 1.46 4.40
C TYR A 288 10.82 0.66 3.68
N GLY A 289 11.98 1.27 3.46
CA GLY A 289 13.12 0.59 2.84
C GLY A 289 13.54 -0.68 3.58
N TRP A 290 13.54 -0.67 4.92
CA TRP A 290 13.94 -1.82 5.74
C TRP A 290 13.06 -3.05 5.54
N TRP A 291 11.75 -2.94 5.73
CA TRP A 291 10.88 -4.11 5.63
C TRP A 291 10.57 -4.53 4.20
N ILE A 292 10.73 -3.65 3.21
CA ILE A 292 10.58 -4.06 1.81
C ILE A 292 11.75 -4.95 1.37
N GLN A 293 12.96 -4.68 1.87
CA GLN A 293 14.20 -5.35 1.41
C GLN A 293 14.61 -6.56 2.25
N MET A 294 13.94 -6.83 3.37
CA MET A 294 14.30 -7.95 4.24
C MET A 294 13.92 -9.31 3.64
N PRO A 295 14.62 -10.41 3.98
CA PRO A 295 14.25 -11.75 3.53
C PRO A 295 12.81 -12.14 3.89
N HIS A 296 12.19 -13.04 3.11
CA HIS A 296 10.79 -13.42 3.27
C HIS A 296 10.45 -13.88 4.70
N GLU A 297 11.29 -14.73 5.30
CA GLU A 297 11.08 -15.25 6.65
C GLU A 297 11.07 -14.15 7.73
N LYS A 298 11.92 -13.12 7.58
CA LYS A 298 11.93 -11.98 8.50
C LYS A 298 10.67 -11.13 8.33
N PHE A 299 10.23 -10.94 7.08
CA PHE A 299 9.02 -10.16 6.78
C PHE A 299 7.74 -10.83 7.25
N GLN A 300 7.64 -12.15 7.16
CA GLN A 300 6.51 -12.88 7.74
C GLN A 300 6.34 -12.56 9.22
N ARG A 301 7.44 -12.37 9.96
CA ARG A 301 7.37 -11.94 11.37
C ARG A 301 6.92 -10.49 11.51
N VAL A 302 7.26 -9.61 10.57
CA VAL A 302 6.82 -8.21 10.59
C VAL A 302 5.30 -8.10 10.49
N ILE A 303 4.68 -8.93 9.66
CA ILE A 303 3.23 -8.94 9.44
C ILE A 303 2.48 -9.96 10.30
N ASP A 304 3.16 -10.61 11.25
CA ASP A 304 2.56 -11.58 12.17
C ASP A 304 1.80 -10.87 13.30
N MET A 305 0.49 -10.75 13.12
CA MET A 305 -0.42 -10.14 14.08
C MET A 305 -0.83 -11.07 15.24
N SER A 306 -0.17 -12.23 15.40
CA SER A 306 -0.35 -13.09 16.59
C SER A 306 0.64 -12.77 17.72
N ASN A 307 1.73 -12.05 17.41
CA ASN A 307 2.74 -11.63 18.39
C ASN A 307 2.39 -10.25 18.98
N GLN A 308 2.08 -10.18 20.27
CA GLN A 308 1.72 -8.94 20.98
C GLN A 308 2.78 -7.83 20.86
N THR A 309 4.07 -8.17 20.84
CA THR A 309 5.14 -7.19 20.66
C THR A 309 5.07 -6.57 19.26
N MET A 310 4.80 -7.38 18.23
CA MET A 310 4.64 -6.89 16.86
C MET A 310 3.38 -6.03 16.70
N ILE A 311 2.26 -6.41 17.32
CA ILE A 311 1.04 -5.59 17.32
C ILE A 311 1.32 -4.24 18.00
N LEU A 312 2.00 -4.22 19.15
CA LEU A 312 2.38 -2.97 19.82
C LEU A 312 3.29 -2.10 18.95
N LEU A 313 4.31 -2.67 18.32
CA LEU A 313 5.20 -1.93 17.41
C LEU A 313 4.40 -1.33 16.22
N ALA A 314 3.45 -2.10 15.67
CA ALA A 314 2.58 -1.65 14.60
C ALA A 314 1.63 -0.52 15.06
N THR A 315 0.97 -0.64 16.22
CA THR A 315 0.07 0.42 16.73
C THR A 315 0.83 1.72 16.97
N HIS A 316 2.04 1.65 17.51
CA HIS A 316 2.88 2.83 17.72
C HIS A 316 3.39 3.43 16.41
N TRP A 317 3.81 2.60 15.45
CA TRP A 317 4.18 3.08 14.11
C TRP A 317 3.01 3.81 13.46
N ILE A 318 1.81 3.22 13.43
CA ILE A 318 0.61 3.83 12.86
C ILE A 318 0.28 5.15 13.58
N ALA A 319 0.35 5.17 14.91
CA ALA A 319 0.10 6.36 15.71
C ALA A 319 1.12 7.48 15.43
N VAL A 320 2.40 7.16 15.23
CA VAL A 320 3.42 8.13 14.78
C VAL A 320 3.07 8.69 13.40
N GLN A 321 2.63 7.84 12.46
CA GLN A 321 2.16 8.32 11.14
C GLN A 321 0.98 9.30 11.28
N GLN A 322 0.09 9.10 12.27
CA GLN A 322 -1.05 10.01 12.48
C GLN A 322 -0.61 11.40 12.95
N ILE A 323 0.38 11.49 13.85
CA ILE A 323 0.88 12.80 14.31
C ILE A 323 1.75 13.50 13.26
N MET A 324 2.24 12.75 12.27
CA MET A 324 3.05 13.22 11.15
C MET A 324 2.25 13.70 9.93
N VAL A 325 0.91 13.67 9.96
CA VAL A 325 0.04 14.04 8.84
C VAL A 325 0.40 15.40 8.22
N SER A 326 0.76 16.40 9.03
CA SER A 326 1.17 17.73 8.53
C SER A 326 2.45 17.70 7.68
N ILE A 327 3.33 16.73 7.92
CA ILE A 327 4.58 16.53 7.18
C ILE A 327 4.29 15.76 5.90
N THR A 328 3.64 14.60 6.02
CA THR A 328 3.37 13.70 4.89
C THR A 328 2.41 14.32 3.87
N ARG A 329 1.60 15.32 4.25
CA ARG A 329 0.73 16.06 3.33
C ARG A 329 1.46 16.73 2.19
N VAL A 330 2.72 17.09 2.40
CA VAL A 330 3.53 17.73 1.35
C VAL A 330 3.65 16.84 0.12
N GLU A 331 3.65 15.51 0.26
CA GLU A 331 3.64 14.59 -0.89
C GLU A 331 2.41 14.82 -1.76
N HIS A 332 1.23 14.86 -1.15
CA HIS A 332 -0.02 15.12 -1.84
C HIS A 332 -0.08 16.53 -2.44
N GLU A 333 0.46 17.55 -1.77
CA GLU A 333 0.56 18.92 -2.30
C GLU A 333 1.51 19.03 -3.52
N CYS A 334 2.38 18.05 -3.75
CA CYS A 334 3.28 18.02 -4.90
C CYS A 334 2.67 17.39 -6.16
N ARG A 335 1.44 16.90 -6.11
CA ARG A 335 0.75 16.35 -7.29
C ARG A 335 0.62 17.41 -8.39
N GLU A 336 0.79 17.01 -9.64
CA GLU A 336 0.65 17.92 -10.79
C GLU A 336 -0.83 18.12 -11.16
N LYS A 337 -1.66 17.10 -10.91
CA LYS A 337 -3.09 17.10 -11.24
C LYS A 337 -3.91 16.58 -10.09
N ALA A 338 -5.07 17.20 -9.88
CA ALA A 338 -6.06 16.79 -8.90
C ALA A 338 -7.34 16.35 -9.61
N PRO A 339 -8.10 15.41 -9.04
CA PRO A 339 -9.48 15.15 -9.43
C PRO A 339 -10.35 16.41 -9.38
N GLN A 340 -11.44 16.42 -10.15
CA GLN A 340 -12.36 17.56 -10.17
C GLN A 340 -13.15 17.72 -8.86
N GLN A 341 -13.31 16.62 -8.11
CA GLN A 341 -13.93 16.60 -6.80
C GLN A 341 -12.98 15.95 -5.81
N GLU A 342 -12.73 16.61 -4.67
CA GLU A 342 -11.99 15.99 -3.58
C GLU A 342 -12.85 14.88 -2.95
N SER A 343 -12.33 13.65 -2.92
CA SER A 343 -12.95 12.54 -2.20
C SER A 343 -13.05 12.87 -0.70
N PRO A 344 -14.02 12.29 0.02
CA PRO A 344 -14.09 12.38 1.47
C PRO A 344 -12.75 11.98 2.10
N VAL A 345 -12.43 12.58 3.25
CA VAL A 345 -11.24 12.24 4.04
C VAL A 345 -11.22 10.73 4.28
N ASP A 346 -10.21 10.04 3.77
CA ASP A 346 -10.03 8.62 4.07
C ASP A 346 -9.43 8.46 5.46
N VAL A 347 -10.09 7.60 6.22
CA VAL A 347 -9.71 7.24 7.58
C VAL A 347 -8.54 6.26 7.55
N GLY A 348 -8.30 5.57 6.42
CA GLY A 348 -7.08 4.83 6.08
C GLY A 348 -6.39 4.14 7.26
N MET A 349 -5.17 4.58 7.57
CA MET A 349 -4.35 4.07 8.68
C MET A 349 -5.01 4.15 10.07
N LEU A 350 -5.93 5.09 10.34
CA LEU A 350 -6.66 5.12 11.61
C LEU A 350 -7.56 3.88 11.75
N ARG A 351 -8.09 3.35 10.65
CA ARG A 351 -8.86 2.10 10.68
C ARG A 351 -8.00 0.92 11.16
N TRP A 352 -6.76 0.83 10.67
CA TRP A 352 -5.79 -0.18 11.12
C TRP A 352 -5.38 0.02 12.58
N LEU A 353 -5.26 1.27 13.03
CA LEU A 353 -4.98 1.59 14.43
C LEU A 353 -6.07 1.01 15.35
N LYS A 354 -7.34 1.29 15.04
CA LYS A 354 -8.49 0.76 15.77
C LYS A 354 -8.53 -0.75 15.80
N TYR A 355 -8.30 -1.37 14.64
CA TYR A 355 -8.29 -2.82 14.50
C TYR A 355 -7.16 -3.46 15.32
N SER A 356 -5.97 -2.89 15.27
CA SER A 356 -4.78 -3.40 15.98
C SER A 356 -4.88 -3.17 17.49
N ASN A 357 -5.40 -2.01 17.92
CA ASN A 357 -5.62 -1.70 19.34
C ASN A 357 -6.57 -2.71 20.02
N LYS A 358 -7.59 -3.19 19.30
CA LYS A 358 -8.53 -4.22 19.80
C LYS A 358 -7.90 -5.60 20.00
N GLN A 359 -6.74 -5.87 19.41
CA GLN A 359 -6.05 -7.15 19.48
C GLN A 359 -5.02 -7.23 20.62
N ILE A 360 -4.78 -6.12 21.30
CA ILE A 360 -3.86 -6.08 22.45
C ILE A 360 -4.50 -6.77 23.65
N ASP A 361 -3.78 -7.73 24.22
CA ASP A 361 -4.24 -8.43 25.42
C ASP A 361 -4.14 -7.58 26.69
N HIS A 362 -4.74 -8.07 27.77
CA HIS A 362 -4.80 -7.35 29.04
C HIS A 362 -3.42 -7.08 29.66
N GLU A 363 -2.43 -7.95 29.46
CA GLU A 363 -1.08 -7.79 30.04
C GLU A 363 -0.31 -6.67 29.34
N HIS A 364 -0.58 -6.46 28.05
CA HIS A 364 0.11 -5.50 27.20
C HIS A 364 -0.60 -4.14 27.11
N LEU A 365 -1.83 -3.99 27.64
CA LEU A 365 -2.59 -2.74 27.62
C LEU A 365 -1.84 -1.53 28.19
N ILE A 366 -0.96 -1.72 29.17
CA ILE A 366 -0.17 -0.64 29.74
C ILE A 366 0.77 0.01 28.71
N TYR A 367 1.25 -0.76 27.74
CA TYR A 367 2.10 -0.28 26.66
C TYR A 367 1.31 0.37 25.53
N ASN A 368 0.00 0.08 25.41
CA ASN A 368 -0.84 0.58 24.33
C ASN A 368 -1.62 1.86 24.66
N GLN A 369 -1.34 2.50 25.80
CA GLN A 369 -2.08 3.69 26.25
C GLN A 369 -1.93 4.88 25.29
N TRP A 370 -0.74 5.09 24.74
CA TRP A 370 -0.49 6.21 23.82
C TRP A 370 -1.16 6.01 22.45
N PRO A 371 -1.05 4.84 21.79
CA PRO A 371 -1.84 4.56 20.59
C PRO A 371 -3.36 4.70 20.79
N LEU A 372 -3.89 4.27 21.95
CA LEU A 372 -5.30 4.49 22.31
C LEU A 372 -5.65 5.97 22.46
N TRP A 373 -4.77 6.76 23.07
CA TRP A 373 -4.97 8.21 23.13
C TRP A 373 -4.98 8.84 21.73
N VAL A 374 -4.12 8.40 20.81
CA VAL A 374 -4.12 8.88 19.42
C VAL A 374 -5.45 8.53 18.72
N GLU A 375 -5.95 7.30 18.91
CA GLU A 375 -7.27 6.88 18.44
C GLU A 375 -8.38 7.79 18.99
N ASP A 376 -8.43 7.98 20.31
CA ASP A 376 -9.44 8.80 20.99
C ASP A 376 -9.46 10.24 20.47
N ARG A 377 -8.29 10.84 20.21
CA ARG A 377 -8.21 12.21 19.66
C ARG A 377 -8.80 12.28 18.26
N LEU A 378 -8.57 11.26 17.44
CA LEU A 378 -9.04 11.22 16.07
C LEU A 378 -10.51 10.85 15.94
N ASP A 379 -11.04 10.10 16.90
CA ASP A 379 -12.47 9.83 17.01
C ASP A 379 -13.26 11.07 17.42
N TYR A 380 -12.64 11.94 18.22
CA TYR A 380 -13.19 13.24 18.53
C TYR A 380 -13.10 14.23 17.35
N ASP A 381 -11.92 14.33 16.74
CA ASP A 381 -11.65 15.19 15.58
C ASP A 381 -10.64 14.54 14.64
N VAL A 382 -11.12 14.09 13.49
CA VAL A 382 -10.30 13.43 12.45
C VAL A 382 -9.16 14.34 11.94
N SER A 383 -9.28 15.65 12.13
CA SER A 383 -8.30 16.67 11.73
C SER A 383 -7.38 17.13 12.87
N PHE A 384 -7.46 16.51 14.05
CA PHE A 384 -6.74 16.94 15.26
C PHE A 384 -5.23 17.13 15.06
N PHE A 385 -4.59 16.20 14.32
CA PHE A 385 -3.15 16.25 14.01
C PHE A 385 -2.83 16.97 12.69
N GLY A 386 -3.85 17.39 11.94
CA GLY A 386 -3.73 18.03 10.64
C GLY A 386 -4.84 17.64 9.67
N LYS A 387 -4.99 18.40 8.59
CA LYS A 387 -5.92 18.06 7.51
C LYS A 387 -5.45 16.79 6.81
N ARG A 388 -6.35 15.81 6.68
CA ARG A 388 -6.15 14.57 5.94
C ARG A 388 -6.66 14.71 4.50
N TRP A 389 -6.17 13.83 3.64
CA TRP A 389 -6.59 13.66 2.26
C TRP A 389 -6.92 12.19 2.02
N SER A 390 -7.68 11.92 0.96
CA SER A 390 -7.88 10.56 0.51
C SER A 390 -6.62 10.07 -0.22
N PRO A 391 -6.13 8.84 -0.02
CA PRO A 391 -5.05 8.29 -0.84
C PRO A 391 -5.45 8.18 -2.33
N TRP A 392 -6.76 8.25 -2.60
CA TRP A 392 -7.39 8.23 -3.93
C TRP A 392 -7.48 9.59 -4.62
N SER A 393 -7.23 10.69 -3.90
CA SER A 393 -7.43 12.06 -4.39
C SER A 393 -6.12 12.80 -4.59
#